data_AF-A0A1I1UUQ9-F1
#
_entry.id   AF-A0A1I1UUQ9-F1
#
_cell.length_a   1.000
_cell.length_b   1.000
_cell.length_c   1.000
_cell.angle_alpha   90.00
_cell.angle_beta   90.00
_cell.angle_gamma   90.00
#
_symmetry.space_group_name_H-M   'P 1'
#
loop_
_entity.id
_entity.type
_entity.pdbx_description
1 polymer ?
#
loop_
_entity_poly.entity_id
_entity_poly.type
_entity_poly.pdbx_seq_one_letter_code
_entity_poly.pdbx_strand_id
1 'polypeptide(L)'
;MTILPALLAEENSALIDNALDLMVVLDATGHILRANAAALPLLGYAPDELVGRHYNEVVHPEQREEALGIQGSLQNEYPERPDIPLRMRRRDGRVVLMSMPRARPSRTSASS
;
A
#
# COMPACT_ATOMS: atom_id res chain seq x y z
N MET A 1 -11.62 0.86 33.54
CA MET A 1 -10.36 1.53 33.13
C MET A 1 -9.75 0.68 32.02
N THR A 2 -10.16 0.92 30.77
CA THR A 2 -9.94 -0.01 29.66
C THR A 2 -8.74 0.46 28.84
N ILE A 3 -7.56 -0.12 29.08
CA ILE A 3 -6.30 0.20 28.37
C ILE A 3 -6.15 -0.66 27.09
N LEU A 4 -7.13 -1.51 26.79
CA LEU A 4 -7.04 -2.56 25.77
C LEU A 4 -7.02 -2.10 24.29
N PRO A 5 -7.72 -1.04 23.84
CA PRO A 5 -7.77 -0.73 22.40
C PRO A 5 -6.47 -0.08 21.88
N ALA A 6 -5.73 0.66 22.71
CA ALA A 6 -4.48 1.30 22.31
C ALA A 6 -3.36 0.26 22.15
N LEU A 7 -3.22 -0.67 23.09
CA LEU A 7 -2.17 -1.69 23.06
C LEU A 7 -2.33 -2.64 21.86
N LEU A 8 -3.57 -3.03 21.52
CA LEU A 8 -3.85 -3.87 20.35
C LEU A 8 -3.60 -3.15 19.03
N ALA A 9 -3.83 -1.83 18.98
CA ALA A 9 -3.52 -1.00 17.82
C ALA A 9 -2.00 -0.77 17.67
N GLU A 10 -1.28 -0.60 18.77
CA GLU A 10 0.18 -0.50 18.81
C GLU A 10 0.85 -1.80 18.38
N GLU A 11 0.37 -2.96 18.85
CA GLU A 11 0.84 -4.28 18.42
C GLU A 11 0.64 -4.47 16.90
N ASN A 12 -0.50 -4.03 16.37
CA ASN A 12 -0.77 -4.10 14.93
C ASN A 12 0.13 -3.14 14.13
N SER A 13 0.44 -1.95 14.67
CA SER A 13 1.39 -1.02 14.03
C SER A 13 2.80 -1.59 14.01
N ALA A 14 3.26 -2.16 15.12
CA ALA A 14 4.60 -2.74 15.23
C ALA A 14 4.79 -3.92 14.26
N LEU A 15 3.77 -4.76 14.06
CA LEU A 15 3.81 -5.84 13.08
C LEU A 15 3.92 -5.33 11.64
N ILE A 16 3.20 -4.26 11.31
CA ILE A 16 3.23 -3.65 9.97
C ILE A 16 4.58 -2.96 9.72
N ASP A 17 5.11 -2.26 10.71
CA ASP A 17 6.37 -1.52 10.60
C ASP A 17 7.61 -2.44 10.54
N ASN A 18 7.53 -3.64 11.15
CA ASN A 18 8.60 -4.64 11.07
C ASN A 18 8.42 -5.63 9.90
N ALA A 19 7.32 -5.56 9.15
CA ALA A 19 7.15 -6.40 7.97
C ALA A 19 8.21 -6.07 6.91
N LEU A 20 8.85 -7.10 6.35
CA LEU A 20 9.82 -6.95 5.27
C LEU A 20 9.16 -6.59 3.93
N ASP A 21 7.88 -6.95 3.77
CA ASP A 21 7.08 -6.59 2.62
C ASP A 21 6.61 -5.14 2.69
N LEU A 22 6.55 -4.48 1.53
CA LEU A 22 5.98 -3.14 1.44
C LEU A 22 4.48 -3.21 1.75
N MET A 23 4.06 -2.46 2.77
CA MET A 23 2.66 -2.27 3.12
C MET A 23 2.30 -0.80 2.96
N VAL A 24 1.23 -0.54 2.21
CA VAL A 24 0.65 0.79 2.06
C VAL A 24 -0.85 0.75 2.32
N VAL A 25 -1.34 1.82 2.94
CA VAL A 25 -2.78 2.08 3.06
C VAL A 25 -3.10 3.17 2.05
N LEU A 26 -4.12 2.93 1.22
CA LEU A 26 -4.58 3.87 0.21
C LEU A 26 -5.97 4.39 0.60
N ASP A 27 -6.27 5.64 0.22
CA ASP A 27 -7.64 6.13 0.18
C ASP A 27 -8.40 5.59 -1.05
N ALA A 28 -9.69 5.91 -1.16
CA ALA A 28 -10.54 5.46 -2.27
C ALA A 28 -10.10 6.01 -3.65
N THR A 29 -9.26 7.04 -3.67
CA THR A 29 -8.73 7.68 -4.87
C THR A 29 -7.30 7.24 -5.22
N GLY A 30 -6.67 6.40 -4.40
CA GLY A 30 -5.31 5.91 -4.63
C GLY A 30 -4.20 6.75 -3.99
N HIS A 31 -4.51 7.69 -3.09
CA HIS A 31 -3.47 8.40 -2.34
C HIS A 31 -3.02 7.59 -1.14
N ILE A 32 -1.71 7.58 -0.89
CA ILE A 32 -1.09 6.84 0.21
C ILE A 32 -1.39 7.57 1.52
N LEU A 33 -2.14 6.92 2.41
CA LEU A 33 -2.42 7.38 3.77
C LEU A 33 -1.35 6.93 4.76
N ARG A 34 -0.74 5.77 4.51
CA ARG A 34 0.34 5.22 5.35
C ARG A 34 1.24 4.32 4.52
N ALA A 35 2.52 4.29 4.84
CA ALA A 35 3.49 3.32 4.36
C ALA A 35 4.29 2.78 5.55
N ASN A 36 4.72 1.53 5.49
CA ASN A 36 5.59 0.95 6.51
C ASN A 36 7.08 1.22 6.23
N ALA A 37 7.94 0.94 7.22
CA ALA A 37 9.38 1.21 7.12
C ALA A 37 10.08 0.49 5.95
N ALA A 38 9.50 -0.60 5.43
CA ALA A 38 10.02 -1.32 4.26
C ALA A 38 10.07 -0.47 2.97
N ALA A 39 9.31 0.64 2.90
CA ALA A 39 9.37 1.59 1.80
C ALA A 39 10.79 2.11 1.51
N LEU A 40 11.58 2.35 2.56
CA LEU A 40 12.92 2.89 2.42
C LEU A 40 13.91 1.89 1.78
N PRO A 41 14.11 0.68 2.34
CA PRO A 41 15.02 -0.30 1.73
C PRO A 41 14.52 -0.84 0.39
N LEU A 42 13.22 -0.94 0.15
CA LEU A 42 12.65 -1.50 -1.08
C LEU A 42 12.54 -0.46 -2.21
N LEU A 43 11.98 0.71 -1.92
CA LEU A 43 11.70 1.74 -2.93
C LEU A 43 12.66 2.95 -2.85
N GLY A 44 13.38 3.13 -1.76
CA GLY A 44 14.25 4.29 -1.56
C GLY A 44 13.50 5.57 -1.16
N TYR A 45 12.27 5.43 -0.66
CA TYR A 45 11.49 6.54 -0.12
C TYR A 45 11.26 6.32 1.37
N ALA A 46 11.48 7.34 2.20
CA ALA A 46 11.01 7.26 3.58
C ALA A 46 9.48 7.20 3.59
N PRO A 47 8.84 6.54 4.58
CA PRO A 47 7.40 6.43 4.66
C PRO A 47 6.68 7.78 4.53
N ASP A 48 7.16 8.80 5.24
CA ASP A 48 6.60 10.15 5.23
C ASP A 48 6.69 10.84 3.85
N GLU A 49 7.65 10.45 3.01
CA GLU A 49 7.76 10.98 1.66
C GLU A 49 6.73 10.38 0.71
N LEU A 50 6.19 9.19 1.03
CA LEU A 50 5.16 8.53 0.24
C LEU A 50 3.76 8.99 0.62
N VAL A 51 3.54 9.37 1.88
CA VAL A 51 2.25 9.85 2.36
C VAL A 51 1.78 11.06 1.52
N GLY A 52 0.53 11.01 1.06
CA GLY A 52 -0.08 12.03 0.21
C GLY A 52 0.22 11.90 -1.29
N ARG A 53 1.18 11.05 -1.69
CA ARG A 53 1.43 10.76 -3.12
C ARG A 53 0.42 9.77 -3.66
N HIS A 54 0.17 9.83 -4.95
CA HIS A 54 -0.62 8.81 -5.63
C HIS A 54 0.25 7.57 -5.91
N TYR A 55 -0.23 6.36 -5.62
CA TYR A 55 0.60 5.14 -5.78
C TYR A 55 1.13 4.95 -7.22
N ASN A 56 0.39 5.41 -8.24
CA ASN A 56 0.86 5.39 -9.64
C ASN A 56 2.17 6.16 -9.91
N GLU A 57 2.60 7.07 -9.03
CA GLU A 57 3.88 7.77 -9.15
C GLU A 57 5.09 6.84 -8.97
N VAL A 58 4.91 5.80 -8.15
CA VAL A 58 5.91 4.76 -7.86
C VAL A 58 5.69 3.49 -8.70
N VAL A 59 4.63 3.41 -9.50
CA VAL A 59 4.43 2.35 -10.49
C VAL A 59 5.19 2.67 -11.78
N HIS A 60 5.77 1.64 -12.40
CA HIS A 60 6.42 1.77 -13.70
C HIS A 60 5.43 2.27 -14.77
N PRO A 61 5.81 3.24 -15.64
CA PRO A 61 4.89 3.86 -16.59
C PRO A 61 4.09 2.88 -17.44
N GLU A 62 4.73 1.81 -17.91
CA GLU A 62 4.12 0.77 -18.76
C GLU A 62 3.02 -0.04 -18.06
N GLN A 63 2.99 -0.05 -16.73
CA GLN A 63 1.99 -0.78 -15.94
C GLN A 63 1.01 0.14 -15.20
N ARG A 64 1.01 1.45 -15.48
CA ARG A 64 0.07 2.38 -14.83
C ARG A 64 -1.38 2.05 -15.17
N GLU A 65 -1.68 1.64 -16.41
CA GLU A 65 -3.03 1.24 -16.81
C GLU A 65 -3.47 -0.06 -16.13
N GLU A 66 -2.60 -1.06 -16.06
CA GLU A 66 -2.85 -2.29 -15.28
C GLU A 66 -3.02 -1.99 -13.79
N ALA A 67 -2.27 -1.01 -13.28
CA ALA A 67 -2.33 -0.57 -11.90
C ALA A 67 -3.57 0.26 -11.58
N LEU A 68 -4.27 0.87 -12.55
CA LEU A 68 -5.61 1.44 -12.32
C LEU A 68 -6.62 0.37 -11.92
N GLY A 69 -6.38 -0.89 -12.33
CA GLY A 69 -7.10 -2.03 -11.78
C GLY A 69 -6.99 -2.10 -10.25
N ILE A 70 -5.92 -1.58 -9.61
CA ILE A 70 -5.77 -1.46 -8.14
C ILE A 70 -6.89 -0.63 -7.56
N GLN A 71 -7.08 0.56 -8.10
CA GLN A 71 -8.18 1.43 -7.72
C GLN A 71 -9.54 0.75 -7.94
N GLY A 72 -9.75 0.13 -9.09
CA GLY A 72 -10.98 -0.60 -9.37
C GLY A 72 -11.23 -1.79 -8.43
N SER A 73 -10.19 -2.53 -8.02
CA SER A 73 -10.33 -3.62 -7.04
C SER A 73 -10.57 -3.12 -5.62
N LEU A 74 -10.01 -1.97 -5.24
CA LEU A 74 -10.36 -1.30 -3.97
C LEU A 74 -11.84 -0.91 -3.95
N GLN A 75 -12.39 -0.54 -5.11
CA GLN A 75 -13.81 -0.22 -5.34
C GLN A 75 -14.66 -1.46 -5.68
N ASN A 76 -14.07 -2.66 -5.61
CA ASN A 76 -14.73 -3.94 -5.89
C ASN A 76 -15.29 -4.10 -7.33
N GLU A 77 -14.78 -3.31 -8.29
CA GLU A 77 -15.11 -3.39 -9.72
C GLU A 77 -14.29 -4.46 -10.47
N TYR A 78 -13.10 -4.81 -9.97
CA TYR A 78 -12.23 -5.84 -10.56
C TYR A 78 -11.88 -6.94 -9.56
N PRO A 79 -12.71 -7.99 -9.43
CA PRO A 79 -12.53 -9.06 -8.45
C PRO A 79 -11.43 -10.06 -8.81
N GLU A 80 -11.11 -10.21 -10.10
CA GLU A 80 -10.18 -11.20 -10.63
C GLU A 80 -9.00 -10.46 -11.29
N ARG A 81 -7.92 -10.26 -10.54
CA ARG A 81 -6.66 -9.76 -11.11
C ARG A 81 -5.74 -10.93 -11.37
N PRO A 82 -5.15 -11.06 -12.56
CA PRO A 82 -4.07 -12.02 -12.75
C PRO A 82 -2.91 -11.67 -11.81
N ASP A 83 -2.27 -12.68 -11.22
CA ASP A 83 -1.10 -12.55 -10.33
C ASP A 83 0.14 -12.15 -11.13
N ILE A 84 0.10 -10.94 -11.69
CA ILE A 84 1.19 -10.34 -12.45
C ILE A 84 1.96 -9.46 -11.46
N PRO A 85 3.27 -9.69 -11.27
CA PRO A 85 4.09 -8.83 -10.45
C PRO A 85 4.03 -7.38 -10.95
N LEU A 86 3.75 -6.45 -10.04
CA LEU A 86 3.76 -5.03 -10.32
C LEU A 86 5.21 -4.53 -10.36
N ARG A 87 5.59 -3.86 -11.45
CA ARG A 87 6.86 -3.15 -11.54
C ARG A 87 6.74 -1.82 -10.83
N MET A 88 7.47 -1.71 -9.72
CA MET A 88 7.60 -0.48 -8.96
C MET A 88 8.93 0.19 -9.31
N ARG A 89 8.94 1.52 -9.36
CA ARG A 89 10.12 2.34 -9.63
C ARG A 89 10.68 2.87 -8.32
N ARG A 90 11.92 2.46 -8.02
CA ARG A 90 12.69 3.03 -6.92
C ARG A 90 13.08 4.47 -7.20
N ARG A 91 13.43 5.21 -6.14
CA ARG A 91 13.97 6.57 -6.24
C ARG A 91 15.20 6.68 -7.15
N ASP A 92 16.08 5.68 -7.10
CA ASP A 92 17.30 5.60 -7.92
C ASP A 92 17.04 5.19 -9.38
N GLY A 93 15.78 4.99 -9.77
CA GLY A 93 15.36 4.61 -11.11
C GLY A 93 15.36 3.10 -11.37
N ARG A 94 15.84 2.26 -10.45
CA ARG A 94 15.76 0.80 -10.60
C ARG A 94 14.32 0.32 -10.49
N VAL A 95 14.04 -0.81 -11.15
CA VAL A 95 12.73 -1.46 -11.09
C VAL A 95 12.77 -2.58 -10.05
N VAL A 96 11.75 -2.63 -9.21
CA VAL A 96 11.50 -3.70 -8.23
C VAL A 96 10.21 -4.40 -8.64
N LEU A 97 10.29 -5.72 -8.79
CA LEU A 97 9.11 -6.55 -9.00
C LEU A 97 8.49 -6.85 -7.64
N MET A 98 7.21 -6.54 -7.50
CA MET A 98 6.45 -6.80 -6.28
C MET A 98 5.26 -7.67 -6.63
N SER A 99 5.15 -8.84 -5.99
CA SER A 99 3.87 -9.55 -5.97
C SER A 99 2.94 -8.77 -5.05
N MET A 100 1.83 -8.29 -5.59
CA MET A 100 0.79 -7.65 -4.79
C MET A 100 -0.31 -8.65 -4.52
N PRO A 101 -0.40 -9.21 -3.29
CA PRO A 101 -1.52 -10.05 -2.92
C PRO A 101 -2.81 -9.21 -2.95
N ARG A 102 -3.94 -9.91 -3.09
CA ARG A 102 -5.26 -9.27 -3.17
C ARG A 102 -5.46 -8.27 -2.03
N ALA A 103 -5.68 -7.00 -2.39
CA ALA A 103 -5.98 -5.96 -1.42
C ALA A 103 -7.24 -6.35 -0.63
N ARG A 104 -7.15 -6.30 0.70
CA ARG A 104 -8.31 -6.47 1.56
C ARG A 104 -8.86 -5.08 1.88
N PRO A 105 -10.17 -4.83 1.68
CA PRO A 105 -10.75 -3.57 2.14
C PRO A 105 -10.58 -3.48 3.65
N SER A 106 -9.98 -2.39 4.11
CA SER A 106 -9.93 -2.09 5.53
C SER A 106 -11.35 -1.70 5.97
N ARG A 107 -11.96 -2.50 6.85
CA ARG A 107 -13.20 -2.11 7.52
C ARG A 107 -12.89 -0.97 8.49
N THR A 108 -12.77 0.23 7.98
CA THR A 108 -12.91 1.42 8.82
C THR A 108 -14.40 1.64 8.96
N SER A 109 -14.94 1.25 10.11
CA SER A 109 -16.32 1.47 10.49
C SER A 109 -16.61 2.97 10.49
N ALA A 110 -17.17 3.50 9.40
CA ALA A 110 -17.96 4.71 9.47
C ALA A 110 -19.29 4.31 10.13
N SER A 111 -19.33 4.43 11.46
CA SER A 111 -20.59 4.44 12.18
C SER A 111 -21.21 5.81 11.94
N SER A 112 -22.32 5.84 11.20
CA SER A 112 -23.37 6.87 11.29
C SER A 112 -24.69 6.21 10.93
#